data_AF-A0A5E7BZ46-F1
#
_entry.id   AF-A0A5E7BZ46-F1
#
_cell.length_a   1.000
_cell.length_b   1.000
_cell.length_c   1.000
_cell.angle_alpha   90.00
_cell.angle_beta   90.00
_cell.angle_gamma   90.00
#
_symmetry.space_group_name_H-M   'P 1'
#
loop_
_entity.id
_entity.type
_entity.pdbx_description
1 polymer ?
#
loop_
_entity_poly.entity_id
_entity_poly.type
_entity_poly.pdbx_seq_one_letter_code
_entity_poly.pdbx_strand_id
1 'polypeptide(L)'
;MAVKKRLNAKEKYRCMTRDLDWEPSYQTHEDIYPHERFEGIKITDWDKWEDPFRLTMDTYWKYQAEKEKKLYAIFDAFSQNNGHTTLSDARYVNALKLFLSGVTPLEYQAYQGFARVGRQFSGAGARIACQMQAIDELRHVQTQIHAMSHYNKHFNGLHDFAHMHDRVWFLSVPKSFFEDARTAGPFEFLTAISFSFEYVLTNLLFVPFMSGAAFNGDMATVTFGFSAQSDEARHMTLGLEVIKFLLEQHEDNVPIIQRWIDKWFWRGYRLLTLVGMMMDYMLPNKVMSWSEAWGVYFEEAGGALFEDLERYGIRPPKHVEEANIAKDHVSHQAWSIFYQYSQATNFHTWMPTDEELDWLSSKYPETFDKIYRPRFEHWRALQEKGERFYNPTLPMLCQICQIPLSFGEPDDQTTLSHRSAEHEGERYHFCSQGCCDIFQYEPTKYIQAWLPVHQILQGNCGGGDVESVVRDYYNINPGQDNFEYLGSTEHRRWQDWHPNDRNSAPATPVKP
;
A
#
# COMPACT_ATOMS: atom_id res chain seq x y z
N MET A 1 35.55 -44.50 -19.95
CA MET A 1 34.32 -43.70 -20.14
C MET A 1 34.18 -42.78 -18.94
N ALA A 2 34.29 -41.46 -19.13
CA ALA A 2 34.02 -40.52 -18.05
C ALA A 2 32.54 -40.62 -17.67
N VAL A 3 32.25 -41.01 -16.43
CA VAL A 3 30.88 -41.01 -15.90
C VAL A 3 30.38 -39.57 -15.96
N LYS A 4 29.40 -39.28 -16.83
CA LYS A 4 28.73 -37.96 -16.84
C LYS A 4 28.13 -37.74 -15.46
N LYS A 5 28.71 -36.82 -14.69
CA LYS A 5 28.25 -36.45 -13.35
C LYS A 5 26.82 -35.89 -13.50
N ARG A 6 25.86 -36.47 -12.77
CA ARG A 6 24.47 -36.01 -12.78
C ARG A 6 24.43 -34.61 -12.16
N LEU A 7 23.86 -33.64 -12.87
CA LEU A 7 23.67 -32.28 -12.36
C LEU A 7 22.79 -32.30 -11.11
N ASN A 8 23.16 -31.51 -10.10
CA ASN A 8 22.30 -31.25 -8.96
C ASN A 8 21.12 -30.32 -9.35
N ALA A 9 20.17 -30.09 -8.44
CA ALA A 9 18.97 -29.31 -8.75
C ALA A 9 19.29 -27.85 -9.14
N LYS A 10 20.26 -27.21 -8.48
CA LYS A 10 20.70 -25.84 -8.79
C LYS A 10 21.36 -25.76 -10.15
N GLU A 11 22.30 -26.67 -10.44
CA GLU A 11 22.98 -26.75 -11.75
C GLU A 11 21.98 -27.03 -12.87
N LYS A 12 21.02 -27.94 -12.64
CA LYS A 12 19.98 -28.24 -13.63
C LYS A 12 19.11 -27.01 -13.91
N TYR A 13 18.73 -26.25 -12.89
CA TYR A 13 17.96 -25.03 -13.06
C TYR A 13 18.75 -23.97 -13.83
N ARG A 14 20.03 -23.75 -13.48
CA ARG A 14 20.95 -22.86 -14.22
C ARG A 14 20.99 -23.19 -15.72
N CYS A 15 21.12 -24.47 -16.07
CA CYS A 15 21.14 -24.90 -17.48
C CYS A 15 19.82 -24.62 -18.24
N MET A 16 18.71 -24.45 -17.53
CA MET A 16 17.39 -24.14 -18.11
C MET A 16 17.06 -22.65 -18.06
N THR A 17 17.92 -21.83 -17.46
CA THR A 17 17.70 -20.38 -17.27
C THR A 17 18.91 -19.58 -17.75
N ARG A 18 19.94 -19.45 -16.90
CA ARG A 18 21.09 -18.57 -17.10
C ARG A 18 21.98 -18.99 -18.25
N ASP A 19 22.14 -20.30 -18.49
CA ASP A 19 22.97 -20.81 -19.59
C ASP A 19 22.32 -20.62 -20.97
N LEU A 20 21.09 -20.08 -21.03
CA LEU A 20 20.46 -19.62 -22.27
C LEU A 20 20.92 -18.22 -22.67
N ASP A 21 21.57 -17.49 -21.77
CA ASP A 21 22.14 -16.17 -22.03
C ASP A 21 23.51 -16.27 -22.73
N TRP A 22 23.96 -15.19 -23.35
CA TRP A 22 25.27 -15.16 -24.03
C TRP A 22 25.92 -13.78 -24.00
N GLU A 23 27.24 -13.76 -24.09
CA GLU A 23 27.99 -12.52 -24.26
C GLU A 23 27.76 -11.93 -25.66
N PRO A 24 27.25 -10.69 -25.77
CA PRO A 24 26.93 -10.07 -27.05
C PRO A 24 28.21 -9.80 -27.87
N SER A 25 28.12 -9.98 -29.19
CA SER A 25 29.24 -9.76 -30.12
C SER A 25 28.97 -8.69 -31.20
N TYR A 26 27.70 -8.35 -31.45
CA TYR A 26 27.30 -7.40 -32.50
C TYR A 26 26.79 -6.05 -31.98
N GLN A 27 26.56 -5.94 -30.67
CA GLN A 27 26.16 -4.73 -29.95
C GLN A 27 26.93 -4.66 -28.63
N THR A 28 27.15 -3.47 -28.10
CA THR A 28 27.82 -3.33 -26.80
C THR A 28 26.90 -3.80 -25.67
N HIS A 29 27.49 -4.26 -24.57
CA HIS A 29 26.73 -4.66 -23.39
C HIS A 29 25.94 -3.48 -22.84
N GLU A 30 26.53 -2.29 -22.85
CA GLU A 30 25.94 -1.04 -22.38
C GLU A 30 24.74 -0.60 -23.22
N ASP A 31 24.76 -0.81 -24.55
CA ASP A 31 23.60 -0.51 -25.39
C ASP A 31 22.43 -1.47 -25.14
N ILE A 32 22.74 -2.72 -24.76
CA ILE A 32 21.72 -3.74 -24.44
C ILE A 32 21.14 -3.54 -23.04
N TYR A 33 21.96 -3.12 -22.08
CA TYR A 33 21.62 -2.92 -20.66
C TYR A 33 22.03 -1.51 -20.18
N PRO A 34 21.39 -0.44 -20.68
CA PRO A 34 21.86 0.94 -20.49
C PRO A 34 21.63 1.51 -19.08
N HIS A 35 20.84 0.82 -18.25
CA HIS A 35 20.36 1.36 -16.97
C HIS A 35 21.11 0.85 -15.74
N GLU A 36 22.14 0.01 -15.87
CA GLU A 36 22.81 -0.60 -14.72
C GLU A 36 23.90 0.27 -14.07
N ARG A 37 24.22 1.45 -14.62
CA ARG A 37 25.37 2.25 -14.15
C ARG A 37 25.02 3.57 -13.50
N PHE A 38 23.93 4.22 -13.92
CA PHE A 38 23.68 5.62 -13.55
C PHE A 38 23.33 5.79 -12.06
N GLU A 39 22.87 4.72 -11.40
CA GLU A 39 22.54 4.70 -9.96
C GLU A 39 23.79 4.58 -9.07
N GLY A 40 24.97 4.34 -9.64
CA GLY A 40 26.22 4.18 -8.91
C GLY A 40 26.44 2.78 -8.29
N ILE A 41 25.44 1.89 -8.40
CA ILE A 41 25.59 0.47 -8.01
C ILE A 41 26.62 -0.22 -8.90
N LYS A 42 27.46 -1.03 -8.27
CA LYS A 42 28.50 -1.83 -8.94
C LYS A 42 28.19 -3.31 -8.74
N ILE A 43 28.01 -4.02 -9.84
CA ILE A 43 27.95 -5.49 -9.85
C ILE A 43 29.31 -6.00 -10.31
N THR A 44 29.99 -6.77 -9.45
CA THR A 44 31.32 -7.32 -9.77
C THR A 44 31.22 -8.66 -10.47
N ASP A 45 30.23 -9.47 -10.11
CA ASP A 45 30.04 -10.81 -10.63
C ASP A 45 28.56 -11.24 -10.52
N TRP A 46 27.83 -11.12 -11.64
CA TRP A 46 26.48 -11.67 -11.76
C TRP A 46 26.43 -13.18 -11.55
N ASP A 47 27.56 -13.89 -11.68
CA ASP A 47 27.55 -15.32 -11.53
C ASP A 47 27.29 -15.78 -10.08
N LYS A 48 27.51 -14.87 -9.11
CA LYS A 48 27.18 -15.05 -7.68
C LYS A 48 25.69 -14.92 -7.35
N TRP A 49 24.84 -14.55 -8.31
CA TRP A 49 23.39 -14.53 -8.09
C TRP A 49 22.89 -15.92 -7.67
N GLU A 50 22.15 -15.99 -6.55
CA GLU A 50 21.44 -17.18 -6.12
C GLU A 50 19.96 -17.06 -6.50
N ASP A 51 19.45 -18.06 -7.24
CA ASP A 51 18.04 -18.04 -7.63
C ASP A 51 17.13 -18.15 -6.39
N PRO A 52 16.28 -17.14 -6.10
CA PRO A 52 15.44 -17.11 -4.90
C PRO A 52 14.39 -18.24 -4.92
N PHE A 53 14.00 -18.68 -6.12
CA PHE A 53 13.14 -19.82 -6.35
C PHE A 53 13.51 -20.49 -7.68
N ARG A 54 13.20 -21.78 -7.80
CA ARG A 54 13.62 -22.63 -8.93
C ARG A 54 12.42 -23.25 -9.63
N LEU A 55 11.59 -22.40 -10.23
CA LEU A 55 10.40 -22.79 -10.99
C LEU A 55 10.65 -22.68 -12.48
N THR A 56 10.60 -23.80 -13.20
CA THR A 56 10.52 -23.78 -14.66
C THR A 56 9.10 -23.45 -15.12
N MET A 57 8.94 -22.96 -16.36
CA MET A 57 7.64 -22.50 -16.86
C MET A 57 6.54 -23.56 -16.82
N ASP A 58 6.85 -24.82 -17.12
CA ASP A 58 5.90 -25.94 -17.01
C ASP A 58 5.41 -26.14 -15.57
N THR A 59 6.30 -25.97 -14.59
CA THR A 59 5.98 -26.08 -13.17
C THR A 59 5.17 -24.87 -12.69
N TYR A 60 5.56 -23.65 -13.12
CA TYR A 60 4.82 -22.42 -12.84
C TYR A 60 3.38 -22.54 -13.37
N TRP A 61 3.19 -22.85 -14.65
CA TRP A 61 1.86 -22.99 -15.25
C TRP A 61 1.02 -24.06 -14.55
N LYS A 62 1.61 -25.22 -14.23
CA LYS A 62 0.89 -26.30 -13.55
C LYS A 62 0.34 -25.86 -12.20
N TYR A 63 1.17 -25.24 -11.34
CA TYR A 63 0.70 -24.83 -10.01
C TYR A 63 -0.24 -23.64 -10.07
N GLN A 64 0.05 -22.65 -10.91
CA GLN A 64 -0.81 -21.47 -11.05
C GLN A 64 -2.20 -21.84 -11.61
N ALA A 65 -2.27 -22.72 -12.62
CA ALA A 65 -3.56 -23.16 -13.16
C ALA A 65 -4.45 -23.86 -12.12
N GLU A 66 -3.88 -24.70 -11.26
CA GLU A 66 -4.62 -25.36 -10.19
C GLU A 66 -5.11 -24.38 -9.11
N LYS A 67 -4.33 -23.33 -8.83
CA LYS A 67 -4.74 -22.24 -7.93
C LYS A 67 -5.91 -21.45 -8.52
N GLU A 68 -5.78 -21.03 -9.77
CA GLU A 68 -6.82 -20.24 -10.45
C GLU A 68 -8.13 -21.03 -10.59
N LYS A 69 -8.06 -22.32 -10.94
CA LYS A 69 -9.26 -23.16 -11.06
C LYS A 69 -10.07 -23.23 -9.76
N LYS A 70 -9.40 -23.31 -8.61
CA LYS A 70 -10.04 -23.31 -7.29
C LYS A 70 -10.55 -21.91 -6.92
N LEU A 71 -9.75 -20.88 -7.17
CA LEU A 71 -10.09 -19.49 -6.88
C LEU A 71 -11.37 -19.07 -7.60
N TYR A 72 -11.45 -19.26 -8.91
CA TYR A 72 -12.63 -18.85 -9.68
C TYR A 72 -13.86 -19.70 -9.37
N ALA A 73 -13.70 -20.98 -9.04
CA ALA A 73 -14.84 -21.79 -8.56
C ALA A 73 -15.46 -21.22 -7.27
N ILE A 74 -14.63 -20.66 -6.37
CA ILE A 74 -15.10 -20.02 -5.15
C ILE A 74 -15.70 -18.64 -5.45
N PHE A 75 -15.12 -17.84 -6.35
CA PHE A 75 -15.71 -16.56 -6.77
C PHE A 75 -17.09 -16.72 -7.41
N ASP A 76 -17.25 -17.74 -8.26
CA ASP A 76 -18.52 -18.09 -8.89
C ASP A 76 -19.53 -18.51 -7.82
N ALA A 77 -19.13 -19.39 -6.89
CA ALA A 77 -20.00 -19.81 -5.79
C ALA A 77 -20.39 -18.64 -4.86
N PHE A 78 -19.45 -17.76 -4.53
CA PHE A 78 -19.70 -16.56 -3.74
C PHE A 78 -20.74 -15.67 -4.42
N SER A 79 -20.56 -15.39 -5.71
CA SER A 79 -21.48 -14.56 -6.48
C SER A 79 -22.86 -15.22 -6.61
N GLN A 80 -22.90 -16.52 -6.91
CA GLN A 80 -24.14 -17.29 -7.09
C GLN A 80 -24.98 -17.34 -5.81
N ASN A 81 -24.34 -17.39 -4.64
CA ASN A 81 -25.01 -17.47 -3.34
C ASN A 81 -25.22 -16.11 -2.68
N ASN A 82 -24.99 -15.00 -3.40
CA ASN A 82 -25.05 -13.64 -2.86
C ASN A 82 -24.18 -13.47 -1.60
N GLY A 83 -22.98 -14.04 -1.57
CA GLY A 83 -22.13 -14.09 -0.37
C GLY A 83 -21.80 -12.72 0.24
N HIS A 84 -21.91 -11.62 -0.51
CA HIS A 84 -21.81 -10.26 0.04
C HIS A 84 -22.80 -9.95 1.17
N THR A 85 -23.92 -10.68 1.28
CA THR A 85 -24.88 -10.51 2.39
C THR A 85 -24.43 -11.22 3.67
N THR A 86 -23.34 -12.00 3.65
CA THR A 86 -22.81 -12.67 4.85
C THR A 86 -21.72 -11.89 5.56
N LEU A 87 -21.44 -10.66 5.11
CA LEU A 87 -20.51 -9.76 5.78
C LEU A 87 -20.99 -9.39 7.19
N SER A 88 -20.07 -8.99 8.06
CA SER A 88 -20.39 -8.52 9.41
C SER A 88 -21.25 -7.26 9.42
N ASP A 89 -20.94 -6.28 8.56
CA ASP A 89 -21.64 -5.00 8.38
C ASP A 89 -21.22 -4.42 7.02
N ALA A 90 -22.09 -3.70 6.31
CA ALA A 90 -21.71 -3.00 5.09
C ALA A 90 -20.63 -1.93 5.29
N ARG A 91 -20.38 -1.45 6.52
CA ARG A 91 -19.20 -0.62 6.86
C ARG A 91 -17.89 -1.25 6.41
N TYR A 92 -17.75 -2.58 6.49
CA TYR A 92 -16.58 -3.32 6.03
C TYR A 92 -16.21 -3.02 4.57
N VAL A 93 -17.20 -2.80 3.71
CA VAL A 93 -16.97 -2.58 2.27
C VAL A 93 -16.17 -1.31 2.00
N ASN A 94 -16.12 -0.34 2.93
CA ASN A 94 -15.25 0.83 2.79
C ASN A 94 -13.76 0.46 2.79
N ALA A 95 -13.37 -0.63 3.47
CA ALA A 95 -12.02 -1.19 3.35
C ALA A 95 -11.76 -1.71 1.92
N LEU A 96 -12.76 -2.32 1.28
CA LEU A 96 -12.67 -2.80 -0.10
C LEU A 96 -12.62 -1.65 -1.11
N LYS A 97 -13.32 -0.53 -0.85
CA LYS A 97 -13.22 0.70 -1.66
C LYS A 97 -11.81 1.27 -1.64
N LEU A 98 -11.22 1.36 -0.44
CA LEU A 98 -9.83 1.76 -0.26
C LEU A 98 -8.87 0.78 -0.96
N PHE A 99 -9.09 -0.53 -0.81
CA PHE A 99 -8.25 -1.56 -1.43
C PHE A 99 -8.28 -1.49 -2.96
N LEU A 100 -9.48 -1.49 -3.56
CA LEU A 100 -9.64 -1.52 -5.02
C LEU A 100 -9.11 -0.25 -5.70
N SER A 101 -9.24 0.91 -5.06
CA SER A 101 -8.79 2.19 -5.64
C SER A 101 -7.36 2.59 -5.23
N GLY A 102 -6.88 2.10 -4.09
CA GLY A 102 -5.57 2.42 -3.53
C GLY A 102 -4.50 1.37 -3.76
N VAL A 103 -4.82 0.08 -3.56
CA VAL A 103 -3.86 -1.04 -3.58
C VAL A 103 -3.87 -1.76 -4.94
N THR A 104 -5.04 -2.11 -5.47
CA THR A 104 -5.12 -2.85 -6.74
C THR A 104 -4.41 -2.17 -7.92
N PRO A 105 -4.42 -0.83 -8.06
CA PRO A 105 -3.61 -0.16 -9.09
C PRO A 105 -2.11 -0.25 -8.84
N LEU A 106 -1.66 -0.46 -7.60
CA LEU A 106 -0.25 -0.70 -7.29
C LEU A 106 0.22 -2.03 -7.85
N GLU A 107 -0.60 -3.08 -7.81
CA GLU A 107 -0.27 -4.38 -8.42
C GLU A 107 -0.04 -4.23 -9.93
N TYR A 108 -0.86 -3.43 -10.61
CA TYR A 108 -0.65 -3.15 -12.04
C TYR A 108 0.64 -2.35 -12.27
N GLN A 109 0.96 -1.41 -11.39
CA GLN A 109 2.21 -0.66 -11.45
C GLN A 109 3.42 -1.55 -11.15
N ALA A 110 3.32 -2.46 -10.19
CA ALA A 110 4.33 -3.47 -9.88
C ALA A 110 4.56 -4.38 -11.10
N TYR A 111 3.49 -4.90 -11.74
CA TYR A 111 3.59 -5.62 -13.01
C TYR A 111 4.41 -4.85 -14.05
N GLN A 112 4.08 -3.58 -14.29
CA GLN A 112 4.79 -2.75 -15.26
C GLN A 112 6.25 -2.52 -14.86
N GLY A 113 6.51 -2.28 -13.57
CA GLY A 113 7.86 -2.08 -13.02
C GLY A 113 8.73 -3.34 -13.16
N PHE A 114 8.23 -4.49 -12.72
CA PHE A 114 8.90 -5.77 -12.83
C PHE A 114 9.07 -6.23 -14.28
N ALA A 115 8.13 -5.94 -15.18
CA ALA A 115 8.30 -6.17 -16.61
C ALA A 115 9.46 -5.34 -17.18
N ARG A 116 9.59 -4.06 -16.76
CA ARG A 116 10.74 -3.21 -17.12
C ARG A 116 12.03 -3.80 -16.56
N VAL A 117 12.14 -4.01 -15.26
CA VAL A 117 13.43 -4.44 -14.65
C VAL A 117 13.80 -5.88 -15.03
N GLY A 118 12.82 -6.74 -15.31
CA GLY A 118 13.00 -8.06 -15.90
C GLY A 118 13.59 -8.05 -17.32
N ARG A 119 13.67 -6.89 -17.97
CA ARG A 119 14.48 -6.66 -19.17
C ARG A 119 15.81 -5.99 -18.88
N GLN A 120 15.88 -5.08 -17.91
CA GLN A 120 17.03 -4.19 -17.75
C GLN A 120 18.25 -4.83 -17.09
N PHE A 121 18.09 -5.88 -16.28
CA PHE A 121 19.25 -6.55 -15.67
C PHE A 121 20.02 -7.41 -16.67
N SER A 122 21.35 -7.31 -16.66
CA SER A 122 22.24 -8.14 -17.48
C SER A 122 22.41 -9.55 -16.91
N GLY A 123 22.16 -9.75 -15.61
CA GLY A 123 22.06 -11.08 -15.00
C GLY A 123 20.76 -11.81 -15.35
N ALA A 124 20.84 -12.88 -16.14
CA ALA A 124 19.67 -13.68 -16.55
C ALA A 124 18.82 -14.24 -15.40
N GLY A 125 19.46 -14.62 -14.28
CA GLY A 125 18.76 -15.13 -13.10
C GLY A 125 17.83 -14.07 -12.49
N ALA A 126 18.35 -12.85 -12.32
CA ALA A 126 17.57 -11.71 -11.84
C ALA A 126 16.44 -11.35 -12.82
N ARG A 127 16.70 -11.35 -14.14
CA ARG A 127 15.66 -11.13 -15.16
C ARG A 127 14.50 -12.10 -15.01
N ILE A 128 14.79 -13.39 -14.89
CA ILE A 128 13.78 -14.45 -14.82
C ILE A 128 12.96 -14.34 -13.52
N ALA A 129 13.62 -14.05 -12.39
CA ALA A 129 12.92 -13.83 -11.13
C ALA A 129 11.97 -12.62 -11.22
N CYS A 130 12.44 -11.50 -11.78
CA CYS A 130 11.61 -10.31 -12.02
C CYS A 130 10.47 -10.58 -13.00
N GLN A 131 10.68 -11.37 -14.05
CA GLN A 131 9.63 -11.71 -15.02
C GLN A 131 8.55 -12.61 -14.41
N MET A 132 8.95 -13.58 -13.58
CA MET A 132 8.00 -14.41 -12.82
C MET A 132 7.21 -13.56 -11.83
N GLN A 133 7.86 -12.61 -11.17
CA GLN A 133 7.18 -11.66 -10.32
C GLN A 133 6.20 -10.79 -11.12
N ALA A 134 6.61 -10.19 -12.24
CA ALA A 134 5.74 -9.35 -13.06
C ALA A 134 4.41 -10.04 -13.42
N ILE A 135 4.47 -11.32 -13.84
CA ILE A 135 3.25 -12.06 -14.19
C ILE A 135 2.43 -12.47 -12.96
N ASP A 136 3.05 -12.63 -11.79
CA ASP A 136 2.33 -12.77 -10.52
C ASP A 136 1.59 -11.47 -10.17
N GLU A 137 2.20 -10.30 -10.33
CA GLU A 137 1.52 -9.01 -10.08
C GLU A 137 0.37 -8.76 -11.05
N LEU A 138 0.53 -9.18 -12.31
CA LEU A 138 -0.56 -9.14 -13.29
C LEU A 138 -1.72 -10.06 -12.88
N ARG A 139 -1.42 -11.22 -12.29
CA ARG A 139 -2.42 -12.12 -11.72
C ARG A 139 -3.11 -11.46 -10.54
N HIS A 140 -2.38 -10.79 -9.65
CA HIS A 140 -2.95 -10.11 -8.49
C HIS A 140 -3.95 -9.03 -8.89
N VAL A 141 -3.57 -8.08 -9.75
CA VAL A 141 -4.51 -7.04 -10.21
C VAL A 141 -5.78 -7.64 -10.82
N GLN A 142 -5.66 -8.65 -11.69
CA GLN A 142 -6.82 -9.24 -12.36
C GLN A 142 -7.73 -9.98 -11.36
N THR A 143 -7.15 -10.79 -10.48
CA THR A 143 -7.93 -11.55 -9.49
C THR A 143 -8.55 -10.66 -8.44
N GLN A 144 -7.91 -9.56 -8.04
CA GLN A 144 -8.49 -8.55 -7.16
C GLN A 144 -9.68 -7.84 -7.83
N ILE A 145 -9.56 -7.44 -9.10
CA ILE A 145 -10.68 -6.86 -9.86
C ILE A 145 -11.85 -7.85 -9.91
N HIS A 146 -11.58 -9.13 -10.17
CA HIS A 146 -12.63 -10.16 -10.21
C HIS A 146 -13.25 -10.44 -8.83
N ALA A 147 -12.46 -10.45 -7.76
CA ALA A 147 -12.95 -10.59 -6.39
C ALA A 147 -13.89 -9.44 -6.02
N MET A 148 -13.54 -8.21 -6.40
CA MET A 148 -14.31 -7.01 -6.11
C MET A 148 -15.50 -6.79 -7.05
N SER A 149 -15.53 -7.49 -8.19
CA SER A 149 -16.57 -7.35 -9.22
C SER A 149 -17.97 -7.57 -8.68
N HIS A 150 -18.15 -8.56 -7.79
CA HIS A 150 -19.46 -8.83 -7.19
C HIS A 150 -19.86 -7.70 -6.22
N TYR A 151 -18.94 -7.24 -5.36
CA TYR A 151 -19.21 -6.11 -4.46
C TYR A 151 -19.59 -4.83 -5.22
N ASN A 152 -18.92 -4.53 -6.33
CA ASN A 152 -19.22 -3.37 -7.16
C ASN A 152 -20.66 -3.35 -7.72
N LYS A 153 -21.31 -4.51 -7.86
CA LYS A 153 -22.73 -4.57 -8.29
C LYS A 153 -23.70 -4.17 -7.18
N HIS A 154 -23.25 -4.22 -5.93
CA HIS A 154 -24.08 -4.19 -4.74
C HIS A 154 -23.72 -3.06 -3.77
N PHE A 155 -22.59 -2.41 -3.98
CA PHE A 155 -22.07 -1.31 -3.17
C PHE A 155 -21.49 -0.21 -4.08
N ASN A 156 -21.43 1.00 -3.56
CA ASN A 156 -21.01 2.21 -4.24
C ASN A 156 -19.50 2.44 -4.08
N GLY A 157 -18.95 3.44 -4.77
CA GLY A 157 -17.54 3.85 -4.62
C GLY A 157 -16.47 2.89 -5.18
N LEU A 158 -16.88 1.77 -5.76
CA LEU A 158 -16.02 0.75 -6.39
C LEU A 158 -15.96 0.88 -7.94
N HIS A 159 -16.83 1.71 -8.53
CA HIS A 159 -17.19 1.65 -9.95
C HIS A 159 -16.16 2.20 -10.92
N ASP A 160 -15.25 3.07 -10.47
CA ASP A 160 -14.29 3.76 -11.36
C ASP A 160 -12.88 3.84 -10.75
N PHE A 161 -12.48 2.76 -10.08
CA PHE A 161 -11.26 2.71 -9.25
C PHE A 161 -9.98 3.19 -9.96
N ALA A 162 -9.78 2.81 -11.23
CA ALA A 162 -8.60 3.19 -11.99
C ALA A 162 -8.60 4.69 -12.36
N HIS A 163 -9.76 5.23 -12.74
CA HIS A 163 -9.91 6.66 -13.01
C HIS A 163 -9.66 7.49 -11.74
N MET A 164 -10.23 7.04 -10.62
CA MET A 164 -10.07 7.65 -9.30
C MET A 164 -8.62 7.62 -8.85
N HIS A 165 -7.88 6.51 -9.04
CA HIS A 165 -6.48 6.38 -8.62
C HIS A 165 -5.60 7.50 -9.18
N ASP A 166 -5.85 7.91 -10.43
CA ASP A 166 -5.09 8.95 -11.10
C ASP A 166 -5.48 10.38 -10.71
N ARG A 167 -6.52 10.59 -9.90
CA ARG A 167 -7.14 11.91 -9.71
C ARG A 167 -7.48 12.26 -8.27
N VAL A 168 -8.09 11.33 -7.53
CA VAL A 168 -8.61 11.58 -6.18
C VAL A 168 -7.47 11.90 -5.23
N TRP A 169 -7.66 12.95 -4.43
CA TRP A 169 -6.60 13.55 -3.62
C TRP A 169 -5.83 12.55 -2.74
N PHE A 170 -6.51 11.65 -2.02
CA PHE A 170 -5.83 10.72 -1.13
C PHE A 170 -5.19 9.54 -1.88
N LEU A 171 -5.62 9.27 -3.13
CA LEU A 171 -5.06 8.23 -3.99
C LEU A 171 -3.75 8.66 -4.66
N SER A 172 -3.43 9.96 -4.62
CA SER A 172 -2.10 10.43 -4.99
C SER A 172 -1.02 9.92 -4.03
N VAL A 173 -1.38 9.52 -2.80
CA VAL A 173 -0.47 8.91 -1.82
C VAL A 173 0.08 7.56 -2.34
N PRO A 174 -0.74 6.53 -2.61
CA PRO A 174 -0.27 5.28 -3.21
C PRO A 174 0.31 5.50 -4.63
N LYS A 175 -0.34 6.32 -5.47
CA LYS A 175 0.15 6.60 -6.82
C LYS A 175 1.57 7.15 -6.82
N SER A 176 1.83 8.19 -6.04
CA SER A 176 3.15 8.84 -5.99
C SER A 176 4.22 7.97 -5.35
N PHE A 177 3.87 7.02 -4.48
CA PHE A 177 4.80 6.03 -3.94
C PHE A 177 5.32 5.12 -5.06
N PHE A 178 4.43 4.55 -5.88
CA PHE A 178 4.84 3.68 -6.98
C PHE A 178 5.41 4.44 -8.19
N GLU A 179 4.95 5.66 -8.48
CA GLU A 179 5.56 6.49 -9.52
C GLU A 179 6.99 6.88 -9.17
N ASP A 180 7.28 7.17 -7.89
CA ASP A 180 8.65 7.38 -7.41
C ASP A 180 9.52 6.14 -7.65
N ALA A 181 9.01 4.94 -7.33
CA ALA A 181 9.76 3.69 -7.52
C ALA A 181 9.98 3.37 -9.00
N ARG A 182 8.94 3.50 -9.84
CA ARG A 182 9.00 3.16 -11.27
C ARG A 182 9.78 4.16 -12.11
N THR A 183 9.91 5.40 -11.66
CA THR A 183 10.75 6.41 -12.30
C THR A 183 12.20 6.36 -11.83
N ALA A 184 12.50 5.62 -10.76
CA ALA A 184 13.86 5.33 -10.36
C ALA A 184 14.56 4.37 -11.35
N GLY A 185 15.82 4.06 -11.07
CA GLY A 185 16.54 3.02 -11.80
C GLY A 185 16.21 1.61 -11.31
N PRO A 186 16.74 0.60 -12.02
CA PRO A 186 16.38 -0.79 -11.75
C PRO A 186 16.80 -1.27 -10.36
N PHE A 187 17.93 -0.82 -9.81
CA PHE A 187 18.39 -1.26 -8.49
C PHE A 187 17.64 -0.58 -7.34
N GLU A 188 17.34 0.71 -7.48
CA GLU A 188 16.46 1.39 -6.52
C GLU A 188 15.07 0.78 -6.56
N PHE A 189 14.51 0.47 -7.74
CA PHE A 189 13.20 -0.16 -7.86
C PHE A 189 13.11 -1.48 -7.09
N LEU A 190 14.10 -2.38 -7.21
CA LEU A 190 14.11 -3.62 -6.44
C LEU A 190 14.30 -3.37 -4.93
N THR A 191 15.12 -2.38 -4.54
CA THR A 191 15.29 -2.03 -3.14
C THR A 191 13.99 -1.48 -2.55
N ALA A 192 13.27 -0.66 -3.32
CA ALA A 192 12.00 -0.05 -2.95
C ALA A 192 10.86 -1.06 -2.83
N ILE A 193 10.67 -1.88 -3.87
CA ILE A 193 9.50 -2.75 -4.00
C ILE A 193 9.81 -4.13 -3.44
N SER A 194 10.76 -4.87 -4.00
CA SER A 194 11.04 -6.25 -3.53
C SER A 194 11.55 -6.28 -2.09
N PHE A 195 12.50 -5.42 -1.70
CA PHE A 195 13.03 -5.44 -0.34
C PHE A 195 12.15 -4.64 0.64
N SER A 196 12.01 -3.33 0.48
CA SER A 196 11.29 -2.53 1.48
C SER A 196 9.80 -2.82 1.53
N PHE A 197 9.10 -2.91 0.40
CA PHE A 197 7.65 -3.10 0.40
C PHE A 197 7.25 -4.56 0.60
N GLU A 198 7.79 -5.48 -0.20
CA GLU A 198 7.34 -6.88 -0.24
C GLU A 198 8.06 -7.83 0.71
N TYR A 199 9.14 -7.38 1.36
CA TYR A 199 9.79 -8.15 2.41
C TYR A 199 9.61 -7.49 3.78
N VAL A 200 10.10 -6.26 3.95
CA VAL A 200 10.09 -5.57 5.26
C VAL A 200 8.68 -5.17 5.69
N LEU A 201 7.86 -4.66 4.78
CA LEU A 201 6.56 -4.05 5.11
C LEU A 201 5.35 -4.90 4.69
N THR A 202 5.54 -6.00 3.96
CA THR A 202 4.45 -6.73 3.29
C THR A 202 3.36 -7.19 4.25
N ASN A 203 3.75 -7.70 5.42
CA ASN A 203 2.80 -8.21 6.40
C ASN A 203 1.91 -7.10 6.99
N LEU A 204 2.38 -5.86 7.03
CA LEU A 204 1.60 -4.69 7.47
C LEU A 204 0.55 -4.26 6.44
N LEU A 205 0.63 -4.74 5.19
CA LEU A 205 -0.42 -4.59 4.20
C LEU A 205 -1.28 -5.86 4.10
N PHE A 206 -0.64 -7.00 3.90
CA PHE A 206 -1.30 -8.26 3.57
C PHE A 206 -2.12 -8.80 4.73
N VAL A 207 -1.55 -8.87 5.95
CA VAL A 207 -2.25 -9.46 7.09
C VAL A 207 -3.52 -8.66 7.44
N PRO A 208 -3.49 -7.32 7.58
CA PRO A 208 -4.69 -6.55 7.91
C PRO A 208 -5.86 -6.76 6.95
N PHE A 209 -5.63 -6.73 5.64
CA PHE A 209 -6.70 -6.95 4.67
C PHE A 209 -7.20 -8.40 4.65
N MET A 210 -6.30 -9.38 4.61
CA MET A 210 -6.69 -10.79 4.44
C MET A 210 -7.27 -11.39 5.72
N SER A 211 -6.73 -11.07 6.89
CA SER A 211 -7.31 -11.47 8.17
C SER A 211 -8.58 -10.66 8.49
N GLY A 212 -8.61 -9.38 8.15
CA GLY A 212 -9.81 -8.54 8.25
C GLY A 212 -10.98 -9.12 7.46
N ALA A 213 -10.71 -9.60 6.23
CA ALA A 213 -11.69 -10.34 5.42
C ALA A 213 -12.22 -11.58 6.14
N ALA A 214 -11.34 -12.42 6.68
CA ALA A 214 -11.72 -13.64 7.40
C ALA A 214 -12.62 -13.35 8.62
N PHE A 215 -12.29 -12.33 9.42
CA PHE A 215 -13.03 -11.97 10.62
C PHE A 215 -14.38 -11.28 10.32
N ASN A 216 -14.54 -10.74 9.11
CA ASN A 216 -15.73 -10.00 8.70
C ASN A 216 -16.58 -10.73 7.65
N GLY A 217 -16.33 -12.02 7.41
CA GLY A 217 -17.17 -12.86 6.56
C GLY A 217 -16.95 -12.68 5.05
N ASP A 218 -15.88 -12.02 4.62
CA ASP A 218 -15.56 -11.83 3.21
C ASP A 218 -14.82 -13.04 2.63
N MET A 219 -15.59 -13.96 2.07
CA MET A 219 -15.07 -15.17 1.44
C MET A 219 -14.27 -14.89 0.17
N ALA A 220 -14.59 -13.84 -0.59
CA ALA A 220 -13.89 -13.54 -1.84
C ALA A 220 -12.46 -13.07 -1.55
N THR A 221 -12.31 -12.06 -0.69
CA THR A 221 -10.99 -11.50 -0.36
C THR A 221 -10.12 -12.50 0.41
N VAL A 222 -10.67 -13.24 1.37
CA VAL A 222 -9.87 -14.25 2.10
C VAL A 222 -9.36 -15.36 1.17
N THR A 223 -10.17 -15.76 0.18
CA THR A 223 -9.77 -16.79 -0.79
C THR A 223 -8.68 -16.27 -1.73
N PHE A 224 -8.77 -15.01 -2.17
CA PHE A 224 -7.67 -14.34 -2.87
C PHE A 224 -6.40 -14.38 -2.01
N GLY A 225 -6.48 -13.95 -0.75
CA GLY A 225 -5.35 -13.96 0.18
C GLY A 225 -4.68 -15.33 0.29
N PHE A 226 -5.44 -16.40 0.58
CA PHE A 226 -4.88 -17.76 0.61
C PHE A 226 -4.26 -18.20 -0.72
N SER A 227 -4.85 -17.76 -1.83
CA SER A 227 -4.29 -18.03 -3.15
C SER A 227 -2.99 -17.27 -3.41
N ALA A 228 -2.87 -16.01 -2.96
CA ALA A 228 -1.68 -15.19 -3.18
C ALA A 228 -0.48 -15.58 -2.30
N GLN A 229 -0.69 -16.17 -1.12
CA GLN A 229 0.37 -16.50 -0.15
C GLN A 229 1.61 -17.18 -0.73
N SER A 230 1.44 -18.16 -1.63
CA SER A 230 2.61 -18.85 -2.19
C SER A 230 3.37 -18.03 -3.23
N ASP A 231 2.77 -16.95 -3.75
CA ASP A 231 3.42 -15.97 -4.62
C ASP A 231 4.18 -14.97 -3.75
N GLU A 232 3.55 -14.44 -2.71
CA GLU A 232 4.21 -13.59 -1.70
C GLU A 232 5.45 -14.25 -1.10
N ALA A 233 5.40 -15.56 -0.84
CA ALA A 233 6.57 -16.30 -0.36
C ALA A 233 7.76 -16.24 -1.36
N ARG A 234 7.49 -16.21 -2.67
CA ARG A 234 8.53 -16.04 -3.71
C ARG A 234 9.02 -14.60 -3.76
N HIS A 235 8.11 -13.63 -3.66
CA HIS A 235 8.43 -12.19 -3.67
C HIS A 235 9.30 -11.81 -2.46
N MET A 236 8.92 -12.25 -1.26
CA MET A 236 9.73 -12.12 -0.05
C MET A 236 11.14 -12.71 -0.23
N THR A 237 11.24 -13.92 -0.78
CA THR A 237 12.55 -14.55 -1.01
C THR A 237 13.39 -13.75 -2.01
N LEU A 238 12.77 -13.22 -3.08
CA LEU A 238 13.45 -12.34 -4.03
C LEU A 238 13.93 -11.03 -3.37
N GLY A 239 13.10 -10.39 -2.54
CA GLY A 239 13.48 -9.20 -1.79
C GLY A 239 14.72 -9.39 -0.92
N LEU A 240 14.78 -10.50 -0.19
CA LEU A 240 15.92 -10.82 0.68
C LEU A 240 17.18 -11.19 -0.11
N GLU A 241 17.05 -11.96 -1.20
CA GLU A 241 18.22 -12.35 -2.00
C GLU A 241 18.77 -11.16 -2.80
N VAL A 242 17.92 -10.25 -3.28
CA VAL A 242 18.39 -9.02 -3.97
C VAL A 242 19.24 -8.18 -3.04
N ILE A 243 18.75 -7.88 -1.82
CA ILE A 243 19.48 -6.96 -0.94
C ILE A 243 20.84 -7.55 -0.54
N LYS A 244 20.89 -8.85 -0.23
CA LYS A 244 22.14 -9.56 0.08
C LYS A 244 23.08 -9.56 -1.10
N PHE A 245 22.58 -9.89 -2.29
CA PHE A 245 23.37 -9.86 -3.51
C PHE A 245 24.00 -8.48 -3.70
N LEU A 246 23.22 -7.40 -3.71
CA LEU A 246 23.73 -6.05 -3.96
C LEU A 246 24.77 -5.60 -2.92
N LEU A 247 24.57 -5.94 -1.63
CA LEU A 247 25.52 -5.63 -0.55
C LEU A 247 26.84 -6.40 -0.69
N GLU A 248 26.80 -7.64 -1.18
CA GLU A 248 27.98 -8.49 -1.37
C GLU A 248 28.76 -8.18 -2.65
N GLN A 249 28.16 -7.46 -3.60
CA GLN A 249 28.81 -7.17 -4.88
C GLN A 249 29.95 -6.14 -4.76
N HIS A 250 29.78 -5.10 -3.94
CA HIS A 250 30.79 -4.05 -3.78
C HIS A 250 30.51 -3.19 -2.52
N GLU A 251 31.56 -2.80 -1.79
CA GLU A 251 31.43 -1.99 -0.56
C GLU A 251 30.79 -0.61 -0.80
N ASP A 252 31.12 0.07 -1.90
CA ASP A 252 30.46 1.32 -2.34
C ASP A 252 28.94 1.22 -2.52
N ASN A 253 28.37 0.01 -2.65
CA ASN A 253 26.92 -0.16 -2.74
C ASN A 253 26.25 0.08 -1.38
N VAL A 254 26.92 -0.23 -0.27
CA VAL A 254 26.38 -0.12 1.09
C VAL A 254 25.80 1.27 1.40
N PRO A 255 26.52 2.39 1.21
CA PRO A 255 25.96 3.72 1.48
C PRO A 255 24.83 4.13 0.52
N ILE A 256 24.77 3.59 -0.70
CA ILE A 256 23.66 3.83 -1.64
C ILE A 256 22.42 3.11 -1.14
N ILE A 257 22.57 1.81 -0.84
CA ILE A 257 21.52 0.94 -0.36
C ILE A 257 20.97 1.43 0.99
N GLN A 258 21.82 1.82 1.94
CA GLN A 258 21.37 2.36 3.22
C GLN A 258 20.45 3.58 3.03
N ARG A 259 20.78 4.45 2.08
CA ARG A 259 19.97 5.64 1.77
C ARG A 259 18.61 5.25 1.17
N TRP A 260 18.59 4.25 0.29
CA TRP A 260 17.35 3.71 -0.24
C TRP A 260 16.51 3.04 0.85
N ILE A 261 17.11 2.28 1.76
CA ILE A 261 16.43 1.71 2.93
C ILE A 261 15.79 2.83 3.76
N ASP A 262 16.53 3.91 4.07
CA ASP A 262 15.99 5.05 4.81
C ASP A 262 14.79 5.68 4.08
N LYS A 263 14.92 5.94 2.78
CA LYS A 263 13.88 6.54 1.93
C LYS A 263 12.62 5.67 1.86
N TRP A 264 12.79 4.41 1.51
CA TRP A 264 11.69 3.50 1.18
C TRP A 264 11.00 2.93 2.41
N PHE A 265 11.72 2.80 3.54
CA PHE A 265 11.08 2.63 4.84
C PHE A 265 10.12 3.79 5.12
N TRP A 266 10.60 5.04 5.04
CA TRP A 266 9.78 6.19 5.42
C TRP A 266 8.60 6.42 4.48
N ARG A 267 8.82 6.28 3.16
CA ARG A 267 7.76 6.36 2.15
C ARG A 267 6.73 5.24 2.34
N GLY A 268 7.17 4.02 2.61
CA GLY A 268 6.32 2.86 2.86
C GLY A 268 5.51 3.01 4.15
N TYR A 269 6.15 3.47 5.23
CA TYR A 269 5.49 3.78 6.49
C TYR A 269 4.39 4.84 6.33
N ARG A 270 4.65 5.91 5.57
CA ARG A 270 3.61 6.90 5.26
C ARG A 270 2.47 6.32 4.42
N LEU A 271 2.75 5.47 3.43
CA LEU A 271 1.71 4.76 2.68
C LEU A 271 0.83 3.90 3.61
N LEU A 272 1.45 3.16 4.54
CA LEU A 272 0.75 2.28 5.50
C LEU A 272 -0.12 3.02 6.52
N THR A 273 -0.06 4.36 6.60
CA THR A 273 -1.04 5.17 7.34
C THR A 273 -2.48 4.85 6.92
N LEU A 274 -2.70 4.59 5.62
CA LEU A 274 -4.02 4.20 5.10
C LEU A 274 -4.46 2.82 5.64
N VAL A 275 -3.52 1.89 5.83
CA VAL A 275 -3.81 0.54 6.34
C VAL A 275 -4.07 0.57 7.84
N GLY A 276 -3.27 1.34 8.60
CA GLY A 276 -3.50 1.56 10.03
C GLY A 276 -4.89 2.13 10.32
N MET A 277 -5.34 3.10 9.54
CA MET A 277 -6.72 3.59 9.59
C MET A 277 -7.73 2.48 9.29
N MET A 278 -7.54 1.75 8.18
CA MET A 278 -8.47 0.72 7.73
C MET A 278 -8.69 -0.34 8.81
N MET A 279 -7.63 -0.87 9.40
CA MET A 279 -7.75 -1.98 10.34
C MET A 279 -8.37 -1.60 11.67
N ASP A 280 -8.07 -0.40 12.17
CA ASP A 280 -8.60 0.07 13.46
C ASP A 280 -10.05 0.59 13.35
N TYR A 281 -10.45 1.12 12.18
CA TYR A 281 -11.73 1.85 12.05
C TYR A 281 -12.71 1.25 11.04
N MET A 282 -12.24 0.66 9.94
CA MET A 282 -13.12 0.19 8.85
C MET A 282 -13.58 -1.26 9.01
N LEU A 283 -12.89 -2.07 9.83
CA LEU A 283 -13.25 -3.46 10.08
C LEU A 283 -14.21 -3.56 11.28
N PRO A 284 -15.50 -3.91 11.12
CA PRO A 284 -16.42 -4.03 12.25
C PRO A 284 -15.90 -4.99 13.33
N ASN A 285 -15.56 -6.22 12.94
CA ASN A 285 -14.88 -7.17 13.78
C ASN A 285 -13.37 -6.95 13.67
N LYS A 286 -12.78 -6.45 14.75
CA LYS A 286 -11.34 -6.14 14.82
C LYS A 286 -10.51 -7.43 14.88
N VAL A 287 -9.32 -7.40 14.26
CA VAL A 287 -8.36 -8.52 14.32
C VAL A 287 -7.31 -8.27 15.41
N MET A 288 -6.62 -7.15 15.30
CA MET A 288 -5.62 -6.59 16.22
C MET A 288 -5.55 -5.08 15.97
N SER A 289 -4.92 -4.32 16.86
CA SER A 289 -4.68 -2.90 16.59
C SER A 289 -3.50 -2.67 15.65
N TRP A 290 -3.46 -1.52 14.98
CA TRP A 290 -2.28 -1.10 14.23
C TRP A 290 -1.00 -1.10 15.10
N SER A 291 -1.08 -0.68 16.37
CA SER A 291 0.06 -0.74 17.31
C SER A 291 0.57 -2.16 17.52
N GLU A 292 -0.33 -3.13 17.69
CA GLU A 292 0.03 -4.57 17.79
C GLU A 292 0.65 -5.09 16.49
N ALA A 293 0.07 -4.75 15.34
CA ALA A 293 0.60 -5.15 14.05
C ALA A 293 2.00 -4.58 13.78
N TRP A 294 2.22 -3.29 14.08
CA TRP A 294 3.53 -2.66 13.97
C TRP A 294 4.56 -3.29 14.89
N GLY A 295 4.19 -3.57 16.15
CA GLY A 295 5.06 -4.25 17.11
C GLY A 295 5.54 -5.62 16.62
N VAL A 296 4.63 -6.46 16.13
CA VAL A 296 4.97 -7.81 15.67
C VAL A 296 5.69 -7.79 14.32
N TYR A 297 5.11 -7.13 13.32
CA TYR A 297 5.56 -7.28 11.94
C TYR A 297 6.72 -6.36 11.57
N PHE A 298 6.98 -5.30 12.34
CA PHE A 298 8.09 -4.40 12.09
C PHE A 298 9.10 -4.35 13.24
N GLU A 299 8.69 -4.06 14.48
CA GLU A 299 9.67 -3.97 15.58
C GLU A 299 10.35 -5.31 15.86
N GLU A 300 9.58 -6.39 16.02
CA GLU A 300 10.15 -7.73 16.26
C GLU A 300 10.77 -8.33 14.98
N ALA A 301 9.96 -8.52 13.94
CA ALA A 301 10.43 -9.19 12.71
C ALA A 301 11.45 -8.35 11.93
N GLY A 302 11.21 -7.04 11.81
CA GLY A 302 12.15 -6.11 11.18
C GLY A 302 13.41 -5.90 12.02
N GLY A 303 13.30 -5.85 13.35
CA GLY A 303 14.46 -5.81 14.25
C GLY A 303 15.42 -6.97 14.01
N ALA A 304 14.91 -8.21 14.01
CA ALA A 304 15.70 -9.39 13.73
C ALA A 304 16.34 -9.39 12.33
N LEU A 305 15.65 -8.85 11.32
CA LEU A 305 16.21 -8.68 9.97
C LEU A 305 17.38 -7.70 9.98
N PHE A 306 17.20 -6.51 10.57
CA PHE A 306 18.23 -5.48 10.55
C PHE A 306 19.45 -5.90 11.37
N GLU A 307 19.29 -6.69 12.44
CA GLU A 307 20.39 -7.36 13.13
C GLU A 307 21.20 -8.29 12.19
N ASP A 308 20.55 -9.10 11.34
CA ASP A 308 21.28 -9.92 10.34
C ASP A 308 21.99 -9.05 9.31
N LEU A 309 21.42 -7.91 8.93
CA LEU A 309 22.00 -6.99 7.95
C LEU A 309 23.18 -6.16 8.48
N GLU A 310 23.38 -6.08 9.81
CA GLU A 310 24.54 -5.39 10.42
C GLU A 310 25.87 -5.96 9.93
N ARG A 311 25.91 -7.26 9.60
CA ARG A 311 27.12 -7.93 9.05
C ARG A 311 27.59 -7.33 7.72
N TYR A 312 26.71 -6.62 7.01
CA TYR A 312 27.00 -5.90 5.77
C TYR A 312 27.24 -4.40 5.99
N GLY A 313 27.19 -3.92 7.24
CA GLY A 313 27.29 -2.49 7.57
C GLY A 313 25.99 -1.71 7.39
N ILE A 314 24.84 -2.39 7.29
CA ILE A 314 23.52 -1.77 7.27
C ILE A 314 23.01 -1.57 8.69
N ARG A 315 22.50 -0.37 8.97
CA ARG A 315 21.81 -0.02 10.22
C ARG A 315 20.29 -0.02 10.01
N PRO A 316 19.50 -0.04 11.10
CA PRO A 316 18.07 0.22 11.02
C PRO A 316 17.75 1.54 10.27
N PRO A 317 16.58 1.63 9.62
CA PRO A 317 16.21 2.80 8.84
C PRO A 317 16.20 4.09 9.66
N LYS A 318 16.53 5.21 9.03
CA LYS A 318 16.42 6.52 9.66
C LYS A 318 14.97 6.81 10.04
N HIS A 319 14.76 7.49 11.18
CA HIS A 319 13.45 7.84 11.75
C HIS A 319 12.60 6.67 12.23
N VAL A 320 13.16 5.46 12.35
CA VAL A 320 12.43 4.29 12.84
C VAL A 320 11.80 4.51 14.23
N GLU A 321 12.51 5.20 15.13
CA GLU A 321 11.99 5.55 16.46
C GLU A 321 10.75 6.46 16.39
N GLU A 322 10.71 7.39 15.44
CA GLU A 322 9.55 8.26 15.24
C GLU A 322 8.34 7.44 14.78
N ALA A 323 8.55 6.45 13.92
CA ALA A 323 7.50 5.55 13.46
C ALA A 323 6.99 4.64 14.59
N ASN A 324 7.89 4.14 15.43
CA ASN A 324 7.55 3.33 16.62
C ASN A 324 6.70 4.11 17.62
N ILE A 325 7.01 5.38 17.86
CA ILE A 325 6.18 6.26 18.71
C ILE A 325 4.82 6.52 18.04
N ALA A 326 4.82 6.82 16.74
CA ALA A 326 3.61 7.19 16.03
C ALA A 326 2.64 6.02 15.79
N LYS A 327 3.00 4.77 16.08
CA LYS A 327 2.08 3.63 16.02
C LYS A 327 0.87 3.81 16.95
N ASP A 328 1.01 4.55 18.06
CA ASP A 328 -0.08 4.81 19.01
C ASP A 328 -0.96 6.01 18.62
N HIS A 329 -0.81 6.51 17.39
CA HIS A 329 -1.38 7.78 16.94
C HIS A 329 -1.90 7.75 15.49
N VAL A 330 -1.18 7.08 14.60
CA VAL A 330 -1.32 7.23 13.14
C VAL A 330 -2.71 6.86 12.63
N SER A 331 -3.34 5.80 13.16
CA SER A 331 -4.68 5.37 12.73
C SER A 331 -5.74 6.39 13.13
N HIS A 332 -5.65 6.95 14.34
CA HIS A 332 -6.58 7.96 14.86
C HIS A 332 -6.45 9.30 14.14
N GLN A 333 -5.22 9.70 13.82
CA GLN A 333 -4.91 10.90 13.03
C GLN A 333 -5.46 10.74 11.60
N ALA A 334 -5.23 9.59 10.97
CA ALA A 334 -5.76 9.29 9.65
C ALA A 334 -7.31 9.27 9.64
N TRP A 335 -7.95 8.58 10.59
CA TRP A 335 -9.42 8.58 10.66
C TRP A 335 -9.98 9.99 10.85
N SER A 336 -9.32 10.83 11.65
CA SER A 336 -9.70 12.24 11.82
C SER A 336 -9.62 13.03 10.51
N ILE A 337 -8.58 12.84 9.71
CA ILE A 337 -8.43 13.46 8.38
C ILE A 337 -9.58 13.04 7.47
N PHE A 338 -9.82 11.73 7.36
CA PHE A 338 -10.83 11.20 6.45
C PHE A 338 -12.25 11.50 6.92
N TYR A 339 -12.51 11.56 8.22
CA TYR A 339 -13.82 11.92 8.76
C TYR A 339 -14.26 13.29 8.23
N GLN A 340 -13.42 14.31 8.46
CA GLN A 340 -13.72 15.70 8.06
C GLN A 340 -13.62 15.98 6.55
N TYR A 341 -13.02 15.07 5.77
CA TYR A 341 -12.87 15.19 4.31
C TYR A 341 -13.65 14.13 3.52
N SER A 342 -14.54 13.38 4.18
CA SER A 342 -15.31 12.31 3.54
C SER A 342 -16.28 12.79 2.46
N GLN A 343 -16.54 14.08 2.35
CA GLN A 343 -17.23 14.70 1.22
C GLN A 343 -16.46 14.58 -0.11
N ALA A 344 -15.15 14.32 -0.05
CA ALA A 344 -14.26 14.23 -1.22
C ALA A 344 -13.56 12.87 -1.34
N THR A 345 -14.17 11.80 -0.85
CA THR A 345 -13.66 10.42 -0.89
C THR A 345 -14.66 9.49 -1.57
N ASN A 346 -14.21 8.38 -2.14
CA ASN A 346 -15.07 7.33 -2.70
C ASN A 346 -15.49 6.29 -1.65
N PHE A 347 -15.40 6.62 -0.36
CA PHE A 347 -15.80 5.76 0.73
C PHE A 347 -16.36 6.61 1.88
N HIS A 348 -17.13 5.96 2.75
CA HIS A 348 -17.78 6.58 3.89
C HIS A 348 -16.92 6.54 5.15
N THR A 349 -17.16 7.50 6.04
CA THR A 349 -16.65 7.51 7.41
C THR A 349 -17.80 7.61 8.41
N TRP A 350 -17.53 7.33 9.67
CA TRP A 350 -18.51 7.33 10.76
C TRP A 350 -17.85 7.64 12.11
N MET A 351 -18.67 7.94 13.11
CA MET A 351 -18.23 7.89 14.50
C MET A 351 -18.24 6.43 14.99
N PRO A 352 -17.15 5.92 15.59
CA PRO A 352 -17.13 4.56 16.14
C PRO A 352 -18.21 4.36 17.20
N THR A 353 -18.69 3.12 17.38
CA THR A 353 -19.61 2.77 18.47
C THR A 353 -18.91 2.86 19.84
N ASP A 354 -19.67 2.82 20.94
CA ASP A 354 -19.08 2.82 22.28
C ASP A 354 -18.18 1.60 22.52
N GLU A 355 -18.57 0.43 22.02
CA GLU A 355 -17.73 -0.78 22.06
C GLU A 355 -16.42 -0.60 21.29
N GLU A 356 -16.46 0.05 20.12
CA GLU A 356 -15.27 0.34 19.33
C GLU A 356 -14.37 1.38 20.01
N LEU A 357 -14.96 2.41 20.65
CA LEU A 357 -14.19 3.37 21.45
C LEU A 357 -13.53 2.70 22.65
N ASP A 358 -14.22 1.80 23.35
CA ASP A 358 -13.68 1.08 24.51
C ASP A 358 -12.57 0.10 24.10
N TRP A 359 -12.72 -0.55 22.93
CA TRP A 359 -11.66 -1.32 22.33
C TRP A 359 -10.43 -0.44 22.02
N LEU A 360 -10.63 0.73 21.41
CA LEU A 360 -9.54 1.68 21.14
C LEU A 360 -8.84 2.13 22.44
N SER A 361 -9.58 2.44 23.52
CA SER A 361 -8.98 2.74 24.83
C SER A 361 -8.14 1.59 25.37
N SER A 362 -8.62 0.35 25.22
CA SER A 362 -7.88 -0.84 25.68
C SER A 362 -6.58 -1.08 24.89
N LYS A 363 -6.58 -0.73 23.60
CA LYS A 363 -5.44 -0.95 22.69
C LYS A 363 -4.45 0.20 22.67
N TYR A 364 -4.89 1.39 23.07
CA TYR A 364 -4.11 2.63 23.06
C TYR A 364 -4.24 3.36 24.42
N PRO A 365 -3.88 2.69 25.53
CA PRO A 365 -4.21 3.14 26.88
C PRO A 365 -3.57 4.48 27.27
N GLU A 366 -2.41 4.80 26.71
CA GLU A 366 -1.66 6.01 27.05
C GLU A 366 -2.06 7.23 26.20
N THR A 367 -2.78 7.02 25.10
CA THR A 367 -2.97 8.04 24.05
C THR A 367 -4.43 8.30 23.71
N PHE A 368 -5.27 7.26 23.63
CA PHE A 368 -6.61 7.39 23.06
C PHE A 368 -7.56 8.23 23.90
N ASP A 369 -7.70 7.92 25.19
CA ASP A 369 -8.59 8.67 26.09
C ASP A 369 -8.10 10.09 26.34
N LYS A 370 -6.78 10.30 26.30
CA LYS A 370 -6.16 11.60 26.52
C LYS A 370 -6.33 12.55 25.34
N ILE A 371 -6.28 12.05 24.11
CA ILE A 371 -6.13 12.90 22.90
C ILE A 371 -7.29 12.73 21.92
N TYR A 372 -7.74 11.51 21.65
CA TYR A 372 -8.59 11.20 20.50
C TYR A 372 -10.06 11.00 20.89
N ARG A 373 -10.36 10.28 21.98
CA ARG A 373 -11.72 10.08 22.47
C ARG A 373 -12.48 11.41 22.66
N PRO A 374 -11.90 12.47 23.27
CA PRO A 374 -12.61 13.74 23.42
C PRO A 374 -12.98 14.40 22.09
N ARG A 375 -12.18 14.19 21.03
CA ARG A 375 -12.48 14.70 19.67
C ARG A 375 -13.68 13.98 19.08
N PHE A 376 -13.72 12.66 19.22
CA PHE A 376 -14.80 11.83 18.68
C PHE A 376 -16.11 12.05 19.45
N GLU A 377 -16.06 12.19 20.77
CA GLU A 377 -17.23 12.54 21.58
C GLU A 377 -17.78 13.93 21.20
N HIS A 378 -16.89 14.90 20.96
CA HIS A 378 -17.29 16.22 20.47
C HIS A 378 -17.97 16.14 19.09
N TRP A 379 -17.38 15.43 18.12
CA TRP A 379 -17.96 15.27 16.79
C TRP A 379 -19.27 14.48 16.79
N ARG A 380 -19.39 13.46 17.65
CA ARG A 380 -20.64 12.73 17.87
C ARG A 380 -21.73 13.68 18.40
N ALA A 381 -21.42 14.51 19.40
CA ALA A 381 -22.36 15.48 19.95
C ALA A 381 -22.78 16.55 18.93
N LEU A 382 -21.91 16.93 17.98
CA LEU A 382 -22.29 17.78 16.84
C LEU A 382 -23.21 17.04 15.87
N GLN A 383 -22.89 15.79 15.53
CA GLN A 383 -23.72 14.98 14.64
C GLN A 383 -25.13 14.73 15.19
N GLU A 384 -25.27 14.49 16.49
CA GLU A 384 -26.57 14.34 17.17
C GLU A 384 -27.44 15.61 17.09
N LYS A 385 -26.82 16.79 16.96
CA LYS A 385 -27.49 18.07 16.72
C LYS A 385 -27.79 18.36 15.25
N GLY A 386 -27.39 17.46 14.34
CA GLY A 386 -27.46 17.68 12.90
C GLY A 386 -26.35 18.58 12.34
N GLU A 387 -25.26 18.77 13.09
CA GLU A 387 -24.13 19.65 12.76
C GLU A 387 -22.86 18.84 12.45
N ARG A 388 -22.99 17.68 11.78
CA ARG A 388 -21.85 16.80 11.45
C ARG A 388 -20.73 17.61 10.79
N PHE A 389 -19.53 17.54 11.36
CA PHE A 389 -18.40 18.35 10.90
C PHE A 389 -17.81 17.83 9.58
N TYR A 390 -17.82 18.69 8.57
CA TYR A 390 -17.00 18.57 7.37
C TYR A 390 -16.14 19.82 7.27
N ASN A 391 -14.84 19.65 7.00
CA ASN A 391 -13.95 20.79 6.83
C ASN A 391 -14.08 21.34 5.40
N PRO A 392 -14.53 22.60 5.21
CA PRO A 392 -14.73 23.17 3.88
C PRO A 392 -13.41 23.62 3.21
N THR A 393 -12.28 23.58 3.92
CA THR A 393 -11.00 24.11 3.44
C THR A 393 -10.07 22.97 3.02
N LEU A 394 -9.45 23.08 1.83
CA LEU A 394 -8.47 22.10 1.37
C LEU A 394 -7.23 22.08 2.28
N PRO A 395 -6.67 20.91 2.62
CA PRO A 395 -5.49 20.81 3.48
C PRO A 395 -4.20 21.15 2.73
N MET A 396 -3.19 21.64 3.44
CA MET A 396 -1.81 21.66 2.92
C MET A 396 -1.29 20.21 2.86
N LEU A 397 -0.68 19.84 1.74
CA LEU A 397 -0.14 18.50 1.50
C LEU A 397 1.39 18.47 1.67
N CYS A 398 1.91 17.31 2.06
CA CYS A 398 3.35 17.04 2.04
C CYS A 398 3.88 16.91 0.61
N GLN A 399 4.99 17.58 0.27
CA GLN A 399 5.61 17.50 -1.06
C GLN A 399 6.07 16.07 -1.44
N ILE A 400 6.38 15.22 -0.44
CA ILE A 400 6.85 13.85 -0.66
C ILE A 400 5.70 12.85 -0.63
N CYS A 401 5.14 12.59 0.57
CA CYS A 401 4.14 11.53 0.73
C CYS A 401 2.73 11.95 0.28
N GLN A 402 2.50 13.24 0.03
CA GLN A 402 1.22 13.82 -0.43
C GLN A 402 0.06 13.71 0.56
N ILE A 403 0.27 13.15 1.74
CA ILE A 403 -0.69 13.16 2.85
C ILE A 403 -0.81 14.60 3.39
N PRO A 404 -2.00 15.04 3.83
CA PRO A 404 -2.18 16.26 4.63
C PRO A 404 -1.19 16.38 5.79
N LEU A 405 -0.73 17.60 6.05
CA LEU A 405 0.19 17.91 7.15
C LEU A 405 -0.53 17.84 8.51
N SER A 406 -0.79 16.63 8.99
CA SER A 406 -1.64 16.38 10.17
C SER A 406 -1.01 15.46 11.22
N PHE A 407 0.26 15.11 11.06
CA PHE A 407 1.00 14.30 12.03
C PHE A 407 1.62 15.18 13.12
N GLY A 408 1.60 14.70 14.36
CA GLY A 408 2.21 15.37 15.51
C GLY A 408 3.73 15.17 15.60
N GLU A 409 4.40 15.94 16.45
CA GLU A 409 5.78 15.66 16.88
C GLU A 409 5.80 14.44 17.81
N PRO A 410 6.87 13.62 17.79
CA PRO A 410 6.94 12.41 18.61
C PRO A 410 6.78 12.66 20.12
N ASP A 411 7.34 13.76 20.62
CA ASP A 411 7.31 14.16 22.03
C ASP A 411 6.08 14.99 22.41
N ASP A 412 5.42 15.63 21.44
CA ASP A 412 4.18 16.38 21.63
C ASP A 412 3.23 16.26 20.43
N GLN A 413 2.23 15.39 20.58
CA GLN A 413 1.19 15.16 19.57
C GLN A 413 0.22 16.34 19.38
N THR A 414 0.29 17.39 20.21
CA THR A 414 -0.50 18.62 20.02
C THR A 414 0.20 19.63 19.12
N THR A 415 1.49 19.43 18.84
CA THR A 415 2.29 20.23 17.90
C THR A 415 2.47 19.46 16.58
N LEU A 416 2.16 20.09 15.44
CA LEU A 416 2.35 19.45 14.13
C LEU A 416 3.84 19.34 13.77
N SER A 417 4.27 18.18 13.27
CA SER A 417 5.65 17.93 12.81
C SER A 417 5.98 18.52 11.43
N HIS A 418 5.40 19.69 11.16
CA HIS A 418 5.62 20.45 9.93
C HIS A 418 7.10 20.81 9.76
N ARG A 419 7.61 20.60 8.55
CA ARG A 419 8.91 21.10 8.11
C ARG A 419 8.74 21.89 6.82
N SER A 420 9.70 22.75 6.52
CA SER A 420 9.77 23.42 5.23
C SER A 420 11.22 23.57 4.76
N ALA A 421 11.41 23.66 3.45
CA ALA A 421 12.68 23.93 2.82
C ALA A 421 12.49 24.89 1.64
N GLU A 422 13.53 25.64 1.33
CA GLU A 422 13.60 26.45 0.10
C GLU A 422 14.50 25.74 -0.92
N HIS A 423 14.07 25.69 -2.17
CA HIS A 423 14.86 25.19 -3.28
C HIS A 423 14.59 26.06 -4.50
N GLU A 424 15.65 26.65 -5.08
CA GLU A 424 15.57 27.53 -6.25
C GLU A 424 14.59 28.71 -6.10
N GLY A 425 14.45 29.25 -4.87
CA GLY A 425 13.58 30.37 -4.56
C GLY A 425 12.12 29.99 -4.26
N GLU A 426 11.76 28.72 -4.42
CA GLU A 426 10.43 28.18 -4.12
C GLU A 426 10.40 27.53 -2.72
N ARG A 427 9.23 27.58 -2.05
CA ARG A 427 9.02 26.98 -0.73
C ARG A 427 8.28 25.65 -0.84
N TYR A 428 8.78 24.64 -0.13
CA TYR A 428 8.19 23.30 -0.07
C TYR A 428 7.90 22.93 1.38
N HIS A 429 6.83 22.14 1.60
CA HIS A 429 6.34 21.78 2.93
C HIS A 429 6.26 20.26 3.11
N PHE A 430 6.60 19.79 4.31
CA PHE A 430 6.71 18.37 4.61
C PHE A 430 6.03 18.02 5.93
N CYS A 431 5.49 16.81 6.00
CA CYS A 431 4.78 16.29 7.16
C CYS A 431 5.67 15.74 8.27
N SER A 432 6.99 15.74 8.06
CA SER A 432 7.98 15.22 9.00
C SER A 432 9.40 15.54 8.54
N GLN A 433 10.37 15.29 9.42
CA GLN A 433 11.78 15.32 9.05
C GLN A 433 12.13 14.26 7.99
N GLY A 434 11.63 13.02 8.10
CA GLY A 434 11.91 11.98 7.10
C GLY A 434 11.49 12.36 5.67
N CYS A 435 10.34 13.04 5.50
CA CYS A 435 9.96 13.57 4.18
C CYS A 435 10.84 14.75 3.75
N CYS A 436 11.23 15.63 4.67
CA CYS A 436 12.15 16.73 4.37
C CYS A 436 13.51 16.21 3.88
N ASP A 437 14.05 15.18 4.52
CA ASP A 437 15.34 14.58 4.16
C ASP A 437 15.33 13.94 2.77
N ILE A 438 14.25 13.24 2.42
CA ILE A 438 14.05 12.68 1.07
C ILE A 438 14.04 13.79 0.02
N PHE A 439 13.31 14.89 0.28
CA PHE A 439 13.27 16.03 -0.62
C PHE A 439 14.64 16.69 -0.80
N GLN A 440 15.39 16.87 0.29
CA GLN A 440 16.72 17.51 0.23
C GLN A 440 17.72 16.69 -0.59
N TYR A 441 17.54 15.37 -0.69
CA TYR A 441 18.41 14.51 -1.49
C TYR A 441 18.04 14.53 -2.98
N GLU A 442 16.75 14.48 -3.34
CA GLU A 442 16.29 14.44 -4.73
C GLU A 442 15.28 15.56 -5.06
N PRO A 443 15.60 16.85 -4.82
CA PRO A 443 14.62 17.92 -4.96
C PRO A 443 14.10 18.01 -6.39
N THR A 444 14.98 17.83 -7.38
CA THR A 444 14.64 17.86 -8.81
C THR A 444 13.56 16.84 -9.20
N LYS A 445 13.49 15.69 -8.51
CA LYS A 445 12.43 14.69 -8.72
C LYS A 445 11.11 15.18 -8.12
N TYR A 446 11.15 15.66 -6.88
CA TYR A 446 9.93 15.93 -6.11
C TYR A 446 9.27 17.28 -6.38
N ILE A 447 9.98 18.27 -6.94
CA ILE A 447 9.35 19.52 -7.41
C ILE A 447 8.33 19.26 -8.54
N GLN A 448 8.41 18.11 -9.21
CA GLN A 448 7.51 17.72 -10.30
C GLN A 448 6.19 17.09 -9.81
N ALA A 449 6.02 16.91 -8.50
CA ALA A 449 4.88 16.19 -7.93
C ALA A 449 3.54 16.85 -8.31
N TRP A 450 2.60 16.03 -8.82
CA TRP A 450 1.22 16.43 -9.01
C TRP A 450 0.49 16.43 -7.66
N LEU A 451 0.54 17.54 -6.94
CA LEU A 451 -0.15 17.67 -5.65
C LEU A 451 -1.64 18.02 -5.86
N PRO A 452 -2.59 17.14 -5.52
CA PRO A 452 -4.00 17.31 -5.90
C PRO A 452 -4.62 18.63 -5.46
N VAL A 453 -4.33 19.09 -4.24
CA VAL A 453 -4.84 20.38 -3.74
C VAL A 453 -4.29 21.55 -4.55
N HIS A 454 -3.00 21.55 -4.89
CA HIS A 454 -2.42 22.61 -5.73
C HIS A 454 -3.04 22.60 -7.12
N GLN A 455 -3.32 21.42 -7.67
CA GLN A 455 -3.85 21.25 -9.01
C GLN A 455 -5.32 21.70 -9.11
N ILE A 456 -6.11 21.49 -8.04
CA ILE A 456 -7.43 22.09 -7.89
C ILE A 456 -7.32 23.62 -7.88
N LEU A 457 -6.43 24.18 -7.06
CA LEU A 457 -6.23 25.64 -6.95
C LEU A 457 -5.71 26.28 -8.26
N GLN A 458 -4.98 25.52 -9.08
CA GLN A 458 -4.53 25.93 -10.41
C GLN A 458 -5.63 25.82 -11.49
N GLY A 459 -6.76 25.18 -11.18
CA GLY A 459 -7.85 24.96 -12.14
C GLY A 459 -7.68 23.74 -13.06
N ASN A 460 -6.72 22.85 -12.78
CA ASN A 460 -6.41 21.68 -13.62
C ASN A 460 -7.36 20.49 -13.40
N CYS A 461 -8.25 20.57 -12.42
CA CYS A 461 -9.18 19.51 -12.04
C CYS A 461 -10.64 19.79 -12.45
N GLY A 462 -10.87 20.67 -13.45
CA GLY A 462 -12.17 20.76 -14.12
C GLY A 462 -13.37 21.29 -13.31
N GLY A 463 -13.17 22.07 -12.25
CA GLY A 463 -14.27 22.66 -11.45
C GLY A 463 -13.83 23.94 -10.73
N GLY A 464 -14.77 24.87 -10.48
CA GLY A 464 -14.52 26.12 -9.73
C GLY A 464 -14.71 25.98 -8.21
N ASP A 465 -15.17 24.81 -7.76
CA ASP A 465 -15.49 24.46 -6.38
C ASP A 465 -15.24 22.95 -6.15
N VAL A 466 -15.14 22.55 -4.87
CA VAL A 466 -14.82 21.16 -4.49
C VAL A 466 -15.90 20.17 -4.92
N GLU A 467 -17.18 20.55 -4.88
CA GLU A 467 -18.28 19.64 -5.24
C GLU A 467 -18.23 19.29 -6.73
N SER A 468 -17.98 20.29 -7.58
CA SER A 468 -17.80 20.09 -9.03
C SER A 468 -16.57 19.22 -9.32
N VAL A 469 -15.45 19.39 -8.62
CA VAL A 469 -14.27 18.52 -8.77
C VAL A 469 -14.60 17.07 -8.38
N VAL A 470 -15.28 16.86 -7.25
CA VAL A 470 -15.67 15.53 -6.78
C VAL A 470 -16.61 14.84 -7.77
N ARG A 471 -17.61 15.55 -8.29
CA ARG A 471 -18.58 14.98 -9.23
C ARG A 471 -17.97 14.74 -10.61
N ASP A 472 -17.40 15.78 -11.22
CA ASP A 472 -17.10 15.80 -12.65
C ASP A 472 -15.67 15.35 -12.97
N TYR A 473 -14.72 15.54 -12.05
CA TYR A 473 -13.32 15.15 -12.25
C TYR A 473 -12.97 13.85 -11.53
N TYR A 474 -13.50 13.58 -10.34
CA TYR A 474 -13.24 12.32 -9.64
C TYR A 474 -14.19 11.18 -10.04
N ASN A 475 -15.32 11.47 -10.70
CA ASN A 475 -16.42 10.52 -10.93
C ASN A 475 -16.95 9.89 -9.63
N ILE A 476 -16.96 10.67 -8.55
CA ILE A 476 -17.60 10.32 -7.28
C ILE A 476 -19.00 10.93 -7.30
N ASN A 477 -20.03 10.07 -7.21
CA ASN A 477 -21.43 10.46 -7.17
C ASN A 477 -21.78 11.03 -5.79
N PRO A 478 -21.98 12.36 -5.65
CA PRO A 478 -22.22 12.97 -4.36
C PRO A 478 -23.52 12.45 -3.72
N GLY A 479 -23.47 12.12 -2.43
CA GLY A 479 -24.58 11.53 -1.67
C GLY A 479 -24.78 10.03 -1.89
N GLN A 480 -23.96 9.38 -2.73
CA GLN A 480 -23.97 7.93 -2.93
C GLN A 480 -22.64 7.28 -2.51
N ASP A 481 -21.51 7.82 -3.00
CA ASP A 481 -20.18 7.23 -2.80
C ASP A 481 -19.44 7.79 -1.59
N ASN A 482 -19.80 9.02 -1.18
CA ASN A 482 -19.08 9.86 -0.22
C ASN A 482 -19.95 10.18 1.02
N PHE A 483 -19.44 11.01 1.93
CA PHE A 483 -20.10 11.43 3.20
C PHE A 483 -20.23 10.32 4.26
N GLU A 484 -21.08 10.56 5.27
CA GLU A 484 -21.41 9.67 6.39
C GLU A 484 -21.96 8.32 5.92
N TYR A 485 -21.59 7.25 6.61
CA TYR A 485 -22.18 5.93 6.38
C TYR A 485 -23.63 5.89 6.87
N LEU A 486 -23.90 6.36 8.09
CA LEU A 486 -25.26 6.39 8.65
C LEU A 486 -26.21 7.22 7.77
N GLY A 487 -27.16 6.54 7.15
CA GLY A 487 -28.17 7.14 6.26
C GLY A 487 -27.77 7.15 4.78
N SER A 488 -26.57 6.68 4.45
CA SER A 488 -26.15 6.47 3.06
C SER A 488 -27.08 5.49 2.34
N THR A 489 -26.97 5.45 1.01
CA THR A 489 -27.70 4.46 0.20
C THR A 489 -27.27 3.03 0.53
N GLU A 490 -26.00 2.82 0.90
CA GLU A 490 -25.48 1.52 1.31
C GLU A 490 -26.01 1.10 2.68
N HIS A 491 -26.03 2.01 3.66
CA HIS A 491 -26.60 1.72 4.97
C HIS A 491 -28.06 1.28 4.83
N ARG A 492 -28.88 2.02 4.07
CA ARG A 492 -30.27 1.65 3.82
C ARG A 492 -30.42 0.30 3.12
N ARG A 493 -29.61 0.05 2.08
CA ARG A 493 -29.59 -1.24 1.38
C ARG A 493 -29.23 -2.39 2.31
N TRP A 494 -28.26 -2.19 3.22
CA TRP A 494 -27.87 -3.18 4.22
C TRP A 494 -29.01 -3.50 5.20
N GLN A 495 -29.71 -2.46 5.66
CA GLN A 495 -30.90 -2.62 6.52
C GLN A 495 -32.01 -3.42 5.82
N ASP A 496 -32.22 -3.18 4.52
CA ASP A 496 -33.22 -3.92 3.74
C ASP A 496 -32.88 -5.41 3.60
N TRP A 497 -31.60 -5.77 3.51
CA TRP A 497 -31.15 -7.17 3.52
C TRP A 497 -31.22 -7.82 4.90
N HIS A 498 -31.09 -7.02 5.97
CA HIS A 498 -31.02 -7.49 7.36
C HIS A 498 -32.03 -6.77 8.28
N PRO A 499 -33.35 -6.90 8.04
CA PRO A 499 -34.38 -6.12 8.75
C PRO A 499 -34.50 -6.41 10.26
N ASN A 500 -33.82 -7.45 10.77
CA ASN A 500 -33.85 -7.87 12.17
C ASN A 500 -32.53 -7.60 12.92
N ASP A 501 -31.54 -6.97 12.28
CA ASP A 501 -30.28 -6.63 12.94
C ASP A 501 -30.51 -5.50 13.96
N ARG A 502 -30.04 -5.66 15.19
CA ARG A 502 -30.26 -4.63 16.25
C ARG A 502 -29.34 -3.43 16.10
N ASN A 503 -28.26 -3.56 15.32
CA ASN A 503 -27.38 -2.45 14.97
C ASN A 503 -27.98 -1.53 13.89
N SER A 504 -29.15 -1.87 13.32
CA SER A 504 -29.87 -1.07 12.33
C SER A 504 -30.96 -0.19 12.96
N ALA A 505 -30.60 0.71 13.87
CA ALA A 505 -31.55 1.77 14.26
C ALA A 505 -31.77 2.73 13.06
N PRO A 506 -33.00 3.18 12.79
CA PRO A 506 -33.24 4.17 11.75
C PRO A 506 -32.65 5.50 12.20
N ALA A 507 -31.54 5.92 11.57
CA ALA A 507 -31.00 7.26 11.76
C ALA A 507 -31.91 8.29 11.08
N THR A 508 -32.28 9.34 11.80
CA THR A 508 -32.91 10.53 11.23
C THR A 508 -31.97 11.08 10.14
N PRO A 509 -32.42 11.28 8.89
CA PRO A 509 -31.54 11.78 7.84
C PRO A 509 -30.98 13.15 8.23
N VAL A 510 -29.66 13.22 8.43
CA VAL A 510 -28.95 14.49 8.53
C VAL A 510 -28.86 15.01 7.10
N LYS A 511 -29.50 16.16 6.84
CA LYS A 511 -29.35 16.82 5.52
C LYS A 511 -27.86 17.19 5.34
N PRO A 512 -27.30 16.96 4.13
CA PRO A 512 -25.92 17.36 3.81
C PRO A 512 -25.66 18.83 4.10
#